data_AF-A0A1C2ACM3-F1
#
_entry.id   AF-A0A1C2ACM3-F1
#
_cell.length_a   1.000
_cell.length_b   1.000
_cell.length_c   1.000
_cell.angle_alpha   90.00
_cell.angle_beta   90.00
_cell.angle_gamma   90.00
#
_symmetry.space_group_name_H-M   'P 1'
#
loop_
_entity.id
_entity.type
_entity.pdbx_description
1 polymer ?
#
loop_
_entity_poly.entity_id
_entity_poly.type
_entity_poly.pdbx_seq_one_letter_code
_entity_poly.pdbx_strand_id
1 'polypeptide(L)' 'MNNPQVLEIIENLKGRRNYEEKKASKLGFNSLYAYIENKILKEKEAEAAKILEQSAPKEEVIEEKKQEKKKSCSCC' A
#
# COMPACT_ATOMS: atom_id res chain seq x y z
N MET A 1 10.08 -16.75 14.42
CA MET A 1 9.11 -17.63 13.72
C MET A 1 9.10 -17.19 12.27
N ASN A 2 9.25 -18.12 11.32
CA ASN A 2 9.28 -17.76 9.90
C ASN A 2 7.83 -17.69 9.38
N ASN A 3 7.32 -16.48 9.18
CA ASN A 3 6.13 -16.22 8.37
C ASN A 3 6.39 -16.65 6.91
N PRO A 4 5.67 -17.67 6.39
CA PRO A 4 5.87 -18.19 5.04
C PRO A 4 5.55 -17.16 3.95
N GLN A 5 4.63 -16.23 4.23
CA GLN A 5 4.25 -15.17 3.29
C GLN A 5 5.41 -14.21 3.00
N VAL A 6 6.26 -13.94 4.01
CA VAL A 6 7.45 -13.11 3.83
C VAL A 6 8.47 -13.80 2.92
N LEU A 7 8.65 -15.13 3.09
CA LEU A 7 9.58 -15.90 2.27
C LEU A 7 9.14 -15.94 0.81
N GLU A 8 7.85 -16.18 0.56
CA GLU A 8 7.28 -16.17 -0.78
C GLU A 8 7.48 -14.81 -1.47
N ILE A 9 7.28 -13.71 -0.76
CA ILE A 9 7.53 -12.36 -1.31
C ILE A 9 9.02 -12.20 -1.66
N ILE A 10 9.92 -12.62 -0.78
CA ILE A 10 11.38 -12.50 -1.00
C ILE A 10 11.85 -13.35 -2.19
N GLU A 11 11.28 -14.53 -2.40
CA GLU A 11 11.53 -15.36 -3.58
C GLU A 11 11.02 -14.67 -4.86
N ASN A 12 9.82 -14.09 -4.78
CA ASN A 12 9.20 -13.37 -5.90
C ASN A 12 9.87 -12.03 -6.25
N LEU A 13 10.69 -11.45 -5.37
CA LEU A 13 11.42 -10.20 -5.66
C LEU A 13 12.42 -10.32 -6.82
N LYS A 14 12.93 -11.52 -7.12
CA LYS A 14 13.91 -11.77 -8.22
C LYS A 14 15.01 -10.69 -8.26
N GLY A 15 15.14 -9.96 -9.37
CA GLY A 15 16.15 -8.89 -9.56
C GLY A 15 15.93 -7.64 -8.71
N ARG A 16 14.74 -7.43 -8.11
CA ARG A 16 14.48 -6.32 -7.18
C ARG A 16 15.02 -6.58 -5.78
N ARG A 17 15.47 -7.81 -5.47
CA ARG A 17 15.96 -8.17 -4.13
C ARG A 17 17.04 -7.22 -3.63
N ASN A 18 18.07 -6.96 -4.44
CA ASN A 18 19.19 -6.08 -4.07
C ASN A 18 18.74 -4.64 -3.77
N TYR A 19 17.71 -4.16 -4.46
CA TYR A 19 17.14 -2.84 -4.22
C TYR A 19 16.44 -2.79 -2.86
N GLU A 20 15.58 -3.78 -2.58
CA GLU A 20 14.87 -3.85 -1.31
C GLU A 20 15.81 -4.13 -0.13
N GLU A 21 16.87 -4.91 -0.31
CA GLU A 21 17.92 -5.13 0.71
C GLU A 21 18.62 -3.82 1.07
N LYS A 22 19.08 -3.06 0.07
CA LYS A 22 19.69 -1.73 0.30
C LYS A 22 18.73 -0.79 0.99
N LYS A 23 17.45 -0.82 0.60
CA LYS A 23 16.41 0.00 1.22
C LYS A 23 16.16 -0.41 2.67
N ALA A 24 16.12 -1.71 2.97
CA ALA A 24 16.00 -2.23 4.33
C ALA A 24 17.16 -1.75 5.21
N SER A 25 18.40 -1.90 4.74
CA SER A 25 19.59 -1.39 5.45
C SER A 25 19.53 0.12 5.66
N LYS A 26 19.13 0.89 4.64
CA LYS A 26 19.01 2.35 4.72
C LYS A 26 17.97 2.80 5.75
N LEU A 27 16.91 2.03 5.93
CA LEU A 27 15.86 2.28 6.93
C LEU A 27 16.20 1.71 8.31
N GLY A 28 17.38 1.08 8.48
CA GLY A 28 17.84 0.55 9.77
C GLY A 28 17.28 -0.82 10.12
N PHE A 29 16.74 -1.58 9.16
CA PHE A 29 16.32 -2.95 9.41
C PHE A 29 17.52 -3.90 9.42
N ASN A 30 17.46 -4.87 10.33
CA ASN A 30 18.52 -5.88 10.49
C ASN A 30 18.59 -6.87 9.30
N SER A 31 17.51 -7.03 8.55
CA SER A 31 17.44 -7.90 7.38
C SER A 31 16.30 -7.51 6.45
N LEU A 32 16.35 -8.00 5.20
CA LEU A 32 15.24 -7.88 4.25
C LEU A 32 13.96 -8.47 4.83
N TYR A 33 14.07 -9.57 5.56
CA TYR A 33 12.95 -10.25 6.21
C TYR A 33 12.20 -9.31 7.16
N ALA A 34 12.91 -8.66 8.07
CA ALA A 34 12.30 -7.74 9.04
C ALA A 34 11.61 -6.55 8.37
N TYR A 35 12.19 -6.05 7.26
CA TYR A 35 11.60 -4.97 6.49
C TYR A 35 10.31 -5.40 5.76
N ILE A 36 10.31 -6.57 5.10
CA ILE A 36 9.12 -7.10 4.42
C ILE A 36 8.03 -7.45 5.42
N GLU A 37 8.38 -8.04 6.57
CA GLU A 37 7.44 -8.31 7.66
C GLU A 37 6.78 -7.01 8.16
N ASN A 38 7.57 -5.96 8.40
CA ASN A 38 7.03 -4.66 8.79
C ASN A 38 6.10 -4.05 7.73
N LYS A 39 6.41 -4.24 6.44
CA LYS A 39 5.60 -3.74 5.34
C LYS A 39 4.22 -4.42 5.29
N ILE A 40 4.18 -5.75 5.45
CA ILE A 40 2.92 -6.51 5.49
C ILE A 40 2.05 -6.07 6.68
N LEU A 41 2.67 -5.86 7.86
CA LEU A 41 1.95 -5.39 9.04
C LEU A 41 1.30 -4.03 8.79
N LYS A 42 2.05 -3.07 8.22
CA LYS A 42 1.52 -1.75 7.86
C LYS A 42 0.40 -1.82 6.83
N GLU A 43 0.50 -2.70 5.84
CA GLU A 43 -0.56 -2.89 4.85
C GLU A 43 -1.84 -3.43 5.50
N LYS A 44 -1.73 -4.41 6.40
CA LYS A 44 -2.87 -4.95 7.17
C LYS A 44 -3.51 -3.91 8.07
N GLU A 45 -2.70 -3.10 8.77
CA GLU A 45 -3.19 -1.99 9.60
C GLU A 45 -3.92 -0.94 8.77
N ALA A 46 -3.36 -0.57 7.61
CA ALA A 46 -3.98 0.40 6.71
C ALA A 46 -5.29 -0.14 6.09
N GLU A 47 -5.36 -1.43 5.80
CA GLU A 47 -6.58 -2.09 5.31
C GLU A 47 -7.65 -2.15 6.42
N ALA A 48 -7.27 -2.54 7.64
CA ALA A 48 -8.18 -2.53 8.79
C ALA A 48 -8.71 -1.12 9.09
N ALA A 49 -7.86 -0.09 9.04
CA ALA A 49 -8.27 1.30 9.22
C ALA A 49 -9.27 1.75 8.15
N LYS A 50 -9.06 1.38 6.88
CA LYS A 50 -10.02 1.67 5.80
C LYS A 50 -11.37 0.98 6.00
N ILE A 51 -11.38 -0.26 6.49
CA ILE A 51 -12.61 -0.99 6.77
C ILE A 51 -13.39 -0.30 7.90
N LEU A 52 -12.71 0.14 8.96
CA LEU A 52 -13.33 0.88 10.06
C LEU A 52 -13.93 2.21 9.60
N GLU A 53 -13.21 2.99 8.81
CA GLU A 53 -13.66 4.25 8.22
C GLU A 53 -14.83 4.07 7.23
N GLN A 54 -14.91 2.93 6.54
CA GLN A 54 -16.04 2.59 5.65
C GLN A 54 -17.25 2.02 6.40
N SER A 55 -17.05 1.47 7.60
CA SER A 55 -18.11 0.94 8.47
C SER A 55 -18.70 1.98 9.42
N ALA A 56 -18.08 3.16 9.55
CA ALA A 56 -18.75 4.31 10.14
C ALA A 56 -19.93 4.69 9.22
N PRO A 57 -21.18 4.72 9.72
CA PRO A 57 -22.29 5.17 8.91
C PRO A 57 -22.00 6.59 8.46
N LYS A 58 -21.77 6.77 7.16
CA LYS A 58 -21.83 8.07 6.52
C LYS A 58 -23.29 8.48 6.59
N GLU A 59 -23.63 9.20 7.65
CA GLU A 59 -24.84 10.01 7.66
C GLU A 59 -24.82 10.87 6.40
N GLU A 60 -25.93 10.75 5.68
CA GLU A 60 -26.19 11.35 4.39
C GLU A 60 -26.06 12.87 4.49
N VAL A 61 -25.28 13.48 3.61
CA VAL A 61 -25.68 14.76 3.02
C VAL A 61 -25.56 14.62 1.51
N ILE A 62 -26.69 14.21 0.94
CA ILE A 62 -26.99 14.33 -0.47
C ILE A 62 -27.27 15.80 -0.71
N GLU A 63 -26.36 16.56 -1.32
CA GLU A 63 -26.75 17.73 -2.12
C GLU A 63 -25.98 17.79 -3.45
N GLU A 64 -26.72 17.36 -4.47
CA GLU A 64 -26.88 18.04 -5.76
C GLU A 64 -25.77 17.96 -6.82
N LYS A 65 -26.11 17.15 -7.83
CA LYS A 65 -25.68 17.27 -9.24
C LYS A 65 -25.40 18.73 -9.64
N LYS A 66 -24.22 18.97 -10.21
CA LYS A 66 -24.18 19.74 -11.47
C LYS A 66 -23.13 19.18 -12.43
N GLN A 67 -23.66 18.70 -13.53
CA GLN A 67 -22.98 18.40 -14.77
C GLN A 67 -22.16 19.61 -15.20
N GLU A 68 -20.96 19.41 -15.73
CA GLU A 68 -20.59 20.03 -17.01
C GLU A 68 -19.41 19.29 -17.64
N LYS A 69 -19.73 18.54 -18.70
CA LYS A 69 -18.75 18.15 -19.71
C LYS A 69 -18.15 19.43 -20.30
N LYS A 70 -16.82 19.58 -20.30
CA LYS A 70 -16.13 20.34 -21.35
C LYS A 70 -15.00 19.52 -21.97
N LYS A 71 -14.99 19.59 -23.30
CA LYS A 71 -14.30 18.75 -24.26
C LYS A 71 -12.88 19.25 -24.52
N SER A 72 -12.18 18.39 -25.28
CA SER A 72 -11.14 18.64 -26.28
C SER A 72 -9.75 19.07 -25.81
N CYS A 73 -8.82 18.14 -26.00
CA CYS A 73 -7.55 18.32 -26.72
C CYS A 73 -7.17 19.77 -27.07
N SER A 74 -6.02 20.22 -26.56
CA SER A 74 -5.13 21.10 -27.30
C SER A 74 -3.69 20.64 -27.05
N CYS A 75 -3.07 20.14 -28.11
CA CYS A 75 -1.65 19.83 -28.22
C CYS A 75 -0.76 21.01 -27.80
N CYS A 76 0.39 20.72 -27.17
CA CYS A 76 1.71 21.30 -27.40
C CYS A 76 2.76 20.38 -26.77
#